data_AF-A0A6I0TDA1-F1
#
_entry.id   AF-A0A6I0TDA1-F1
#
_cell.length_a   1.000
_cell.length_b   1.000
_cell.length_c   1.000
_cell.angle_alpha   90.00
_cell.angle_beta   90.00
_cell.angle_gamma   90.00
#
_symmetry.space_group_name_H-M   'P 1'
#
loop_
_entity.id
_entity.type
_entity.pdbx_description
1 polymer ?
#
loop_
_entity_poly.entity_id
_entity_poly.type
_entity_poly.pdbx_seq_one_letter_code
_entity_poly.pdbx_strand_id
1 'polypeptide(L)'
;MKKVVGQVSELEKREIQILFERRNGLNELAKILTADNTELYERLIKDLGETSIKFQKWWNQMSEKYQWESIDGGNWEIDFDTCEIYLITE
;
A
#
# COMPACT_ATOMS: atom_id res chain seq x y z
N MET A 1 -8.56 -18.25 0.49
CA MET A 1 -7.58 -18.83 1.47
C MET A 1 -6.53 -17.78 1.89
N LYS A 2 -5.95 -17.87 3.11
CA LYS A 2 -4.83 -17.00 3.58
C LYS A 2 -3.59 -17.84 3.87
N LYS A 3 -2.45 -17.53 3.25
CA LYS A 3 -1.19 -18.28 3.35
C LYS A 3 0.00 -17.34 3.58
N VAL A 4 0.87 -17.63 4.54
CA VAL A 4 2.15 -16.89 4.69
C VAL A 4 3.06 -17.25 3.52
N VAL A 5 3.54 -16.25 2.79
CA VAL A 5 4.43 -16.40 1.61
C VAL A 5 5.77 -15.70 1.78
N GLY A 6 5.94 -14.93 2.86
CA GLY A 6 7.21 -14.29 3.17
C GLY A 6 7.16 -13.49 4.45
N GLN A 7 8.28 -12.84 4.76
CA GLN A 7 8.41 -11.89 5.84
C GLN A 7 9.37 -10.80 5.39
N VAL A 8 9.09 -9.54 5.72
CA VAL A 8 9.97 -8.40 5.44
C VAL A 8 10.72 -7.99 6.70
N SER A 9 11.78 -7.19 6.55
CA SER A 9 12.44 -6.57 7.69
C SER A 9 11.59 -5.46 8.31
N GLU A 10 11.88 -5.12 9.57
CA GLU A 10 11.29 -3.98 10.27
C GLU A 10 11.43 -2.65 9.51
N LEU A 11 12.56 -2.46 8.80
CA LEU A 11 12.80 -1.27 8.00
C LEU A 11 11.88 -1.22 6.79
N GLU A 12 11.80 -2.32 6.03
CA GLU A 12 10.93 -2.41 4.84
C GLU A 12 9.45 -2.30 5.22
N LYS A 13 9.04 -2.95 6.33
CA LYS A 13 7.70 -2.79 6.89
C LYS A 13 7.42 -1.32 7.23
N ARG A 14 8.37 -0.62 7.86
CA ARG A 14 8.21 0.81 8.19
C ARG A 14 8.01 1.66 6.93
N GLU A 15 8.71 1.36 5.84
CA GLU A 15 8.55 2.07 4.56
C GLU A 15 7.10 1.96 4.02
N ILE A 16 6.55 0.75 3.95
CA ILE A 16 5.18 0.56 3.45
C ILE A 16 4.13 1.05 4.43
N GLN A 17 4.40 1.01 5.74
CA GLN A 17 3.52 1.54 6.78
C GLN A 17 3.34 3.06 6.63
N ILE A 18 4.43 3.80 6.38
CA ILE A 18 4.36 5.26 6.14
C ILE A 18 3.51 5.58 4.91
N LEU A 19 3.65 4.78 3.83
CA LEU A 19 2.85 4.96 2.62
C LEU A 19 1.38 4.61 2.85
N PHE A 20 1.09 3.57 3.64
CA PHE A 20 -0.27 3.17 4.02
C PHE A 20 -0.96 4.28 4.83
N GLU A 21 -0.31 4.79 5.87
CA GLU A 21 -0.83 5.86 6.72
C GLU A 21 -1.05 7.14 5.91
N ARG A 22 -0.11 7.52 5.04
CA ARG A 22 -0.28 8.67 4.13
C ARG A 22 -1.50 8.49 3.21
N ARG A 23 -1.64 7.31 2.58
CA ARG A 23 -2.76 7.02 1.69
C ARG A 23 -4.09 7.10 2.44
N ASN A 24 -4.16 6.59 3.67
CA ASN A 24 -5.36 6.67 4.50
C ASN A 24 -5.69 8.12 4.86
N GLY A 25 -4.70 8.91 5.27
CA GLY A 25 -4.90 10.34 5.56
C GLY A 25 -5.43 11.12 4.36
N LEU A 26 -4.89 10.87 3.16
CA LEU A 26 -5.38 11.47 1.92
C LEU A 26 -6.81 11.02 1.57
N ASN A 27 -7.14 9.73 1.78
CA ASN A 27 -8.49 9.22 1.55
C ASN A 27 -9.51 9.83 2.52
N GLU A 28 -9.17 10.03 3.79
CA GLU A 28 -10.05 10.73 4.73
C GLU A 28 -10.19 12.21 4.36
N LEU A 29 -9.11 12.86 3.90
CA LEU A 29 -9.19 14.23 3.40
C LEU A 29 -10.10 14.33 2.17
N ALA A 30 -10.07 13.36 1.27
CA ALA A 30 -10.92 13.32 0.08
C ALA A 30 -12.42 13.27 0.40
N LYS A 31 -12.82 12.72 1.56
CA LYS A 31 -14.23 12.68 1.98
C LYS A 31 -14.77 14.04 2.41
N ILE A 32 -13.90 14.92 2.91
CA ILE A 32 -14.29 16.24 3.43
C ILE A 32 -13.96 17.38 2.47
N LEU A 33 -13.07 17.14 1.50
CA LEU A 33 -12.70 18.14 0.52
C LEU A 33 -13.77 18.22 -0.57
N THR A 34 -14.30 19.42 -0.78
CA THR A 34 -15.26 19.72 -1.83
C THR A 34 -14.56 20.23 -3.09
N ALA A 35 -15.13 19.96 -4.26
CA ALA A 35 -14.55 20.32 -5.56
C ALA A 35 -14.56 21.84 -5.85
N ASP A 36 -15.23 22.63 -5.02
CA ASP A 36 -15.23 24.10 -5.06
C ASP A 36 -13.88 24.71 -4.65
N ASN A 37 -13.02 23.94 -3.98
CA ASN A 37 -11.63 24.29 -3.72
C ASN A 37 -10.69 23.57 -4.70
N THR A 38 -10.76 23.98 -5.97
CA THR A 38 -10.05 23.36 -7.10
C THR A 38 -8.56 23.16 -6.84
N GLU A 39 -7.87 24.14 -6.27
CA GLU A 39 -6.42 24.06 -6.00
C GLU A 39 -6.10 22.95 -4.99
N LEU A 40 -6.85 22.88 -3.88
CA LEU A 40 -6.65 21.83 -2.88
C LEU A 40 -7.04 20.46 -3.43
N TYR A 41 -8.09 20.39 -4.26
CA TYR A 41 -8.54 19.16 -4.89
C TYR A 41 -7.48 18.61 -5.86
N GLU A 42 -6.92 19.46 -6.73
CA GLU A 42 -5.85 19.07 -7.65
C GLU A 42 -4.59 18.58 -6.91
N ARG A 43 -4.20 19.28 -5.83
CA ARG A 43 -3.08 18.85 -4.97
C ARG A 43 -3.35 17.49 -4.33
N LEU A 44 -4.56 17.28 -3.81
CA LEU A 44 -4.96 16.02 -3.21
C LEU A 44 -4.91 14.86 -4.22
N ILE A 45 -5.45 15.06 -5.43
CA ILE A 45 -5.43 14.03 -6.49
C ILE A 45 -3.99 13.71 -6.89
N LYS A 46 -3.14 14.72 -7.03
CA LYS A 46 -1.71 14.53 -7.33
C LYS A 46 -1.04 13.69 -6.24
N ASP A 47 -1.24 14.05 -4.97
CA ASP A 47 -0.63 13.35 -3.84
C ASP A 47 -1.14 11.91 -3.69
N LEU A 48 -2.43 11.66 -3.95
CA LEU A 48 -3.00 10.32 -4.00
C LEU A 48 -2.35 9.48 -5.10
N GLY A 49 -2.17 10.05 -6.29
CA GLY A 49 -1.50 9.39 -7.41
C GLY A 49 -0.05 9.03 -7.10
N GLU A 50 0.74 9.99 -6.61
CA GLU A 50 2.13 9.78 -6.23
C GLU A 50 2.28 8.74 -5.11
N THR A 51 1.41 8.79 -4.09
CA THR A 51 1.42 7.84 -2.98
C THR A 51 1.06 6.43 -3.47
N SER A 52 0.07 6.30 -4.35
CA SER A 52 -0.36 5.01 -4.91
C SER A 52 0.74 4.36 -5.75
N ILE A 53 1.46 5.14 -6.58
CA ILE A 53 2.59 4.65 -7.38
C ILE A 53 3.72 4.14 -6.46
N LYS A 54 4.07 4.90 -5.42
CA LYS A 54 5.10 4.48 -4.45
C LYS A 54 4.69 3.22 -3.68
N PHE A 55 3.42 3.14 -3.28
CA PHE A 55 2.85 1.98 -2.58
C PHE A 55 2.94 0.72 -3.44
N GLN A 56 2.49 0.78 -4.71
CA GLN A 56 2.58 -0.35 -5.63
C GLN A 56 4.03 -0.72 -5.94
N LYS A 57 4.91 0.27 -6.10
CA LYS A 57 6.32 0.03 -6.36
C LYS A 57 6.98 -0.76 -5.24
N TRP A 58 6.67 -0.45 -3.98
CA TRP A 58 7.20 -1.19 -2.84
C TRP A 58 6.76 -2.67 -2.89
N TRP A 59 5.48 -2.94 -3.15
CA TRP A 59 4.98 -4.32 -3.30
C TRP A 59 5.73 -5.08 -4.40
N ASN A 60 5.86 -4.49 -5.58
CA ASN A 60 6.57 -5.10 -6.71
C ASN A 60 8.04 -5.39 -6.36
N GLN A 61 8.72 -4.44 -5.71
CA GLN A 61 10.12 -4.59 -5.33
C GLN A 61 10.32 -5.69 -4.29
N MET A 62 9.47 -5.74 -3.27
CA MET A 62 9.61 -6.74 -2.21
C MET A 62 9.20 -8.13 -2.70
N SER A 63 8.14 -8.24 -3.51
CA SER A 63 7.77 -9.52 -4.10
C SER A 63 8.86 -10.08 -5.01
N GLU A 64 9.52 -9.22 -5.78
CA GLU A 64 10.66 -9.62 -6.61
C GLU A 64 11.89 -9.96 -5.75
N LYS A 65 12.21 -9.17 -4.73
CA LYS A 65 13.36 -9.42 -3.85
C LYS A 65 13.24 -10.76 -3.11
N TYR A 66 12.06 -11.06 -2.58
CA TYR A 66 11.82 -12.24 -1.74
C TYR A 66 11.17 -13.40 -2.50
N GLN A 67 10.89 -13.22 -3.80
CA GLN A 67 10.26 -14.22 -4.67
C GLN A 67 8.95 -14.77 -4.08
N TRP A 68 8.08 -13.86 -3.62
CA TRP A 68 6.80 -14.26 -3.04
C TRP A 68 5.94 -14.99 -4.07
N GLU A 69 5.30 -16.06 -3.60
CA GLU A 69 4.28 -16.75 -4.38
C GLU A 69 3.15 -15.78 -4.74
N SER A 70 2.72 -15.83 -6.00
CA SER A 70 1.57 -15.12 -6.53
C SER A 70 0.68 -16.07 -7.30
N ILE A 71 -0.59 -15.71 -7.42
CA ILE A 71 -1.58 -16.41 -8.24
C ILE A 71 -2.46 -15.37 -8.92
N ASP A 72 -2.97 -15.69 -10.10
CA ASP A 72 -3.91 -14.83 -10.79
C ASP A 72 -5.17 -14.60 -9.94
N GLY A 73 -5.60 -13.33 -9.85
CA GLY A 73 -6.68 -12.90 -8.94
C GLY A 73 -6.32 -12.84 -7.44
N GLY A 74 -5.12 -13.26 -7.05
CA GLY A 74 -4.64 -13.17 -5.67
C GLY A 74 -4.09 -11.78 -5.31
N ASN A 75 -4.03 -11.47 -4.01
CA ASN A 75 -3.44 -10.23 -3.51
C ASN A 75 -2.51 -10.51 -2.33
N TRP A 76 -1.53 -9.62 -2.11
CA TRP A 76 -0.70 -9.67 -0.91
C TRP A 76 -1.21 -8.74 0.18
N GLU A 77 -1.09 -9.20 1.42
CA GLU A 77 -1.32 -8.42 2.62
C GLU A 77 -0.09 -8.49 3.52
N ILE A 78 0.17 -7.42 4.28
CA ILE A 78 1.20 -7.39 5.31
C ILE A 78 0.54 -7.32 6.68
N ASP A 79 1.04 -8.11 7.61
CA ASP A 79 0.79 -7.94 9.02
C ASP A 79 1.88 -7.02 9.62
N PHE A 80 1.47 -5.84 10.09
CA PHE A 80 2.40 -4.81 10.57
C PHE A 80 3.03 -5.13 11.93
N ASP A 81 2.47 -6.07 12.69
CA ASP A 81 2.97 -6.47 14.00
C ASP A 81 4.04 -7.57 13.87
N THR A 82 3.88 -8.46 12.88
CA THR A 82 4.74 -9.64 12.69
C THR A 82 5.69 -9.53 11.49
N CYS A 83 5.50 -8.52 10.64
CA CYS A 83 6.16 -8.36 9.33
C CYS A 83 5.87 -9.49 8.33
N GLU A 84 4.89 -10.36 8.62
CA GLU A 84 4.52 -11.45 7.73
C GLU A 84 3.76 -10.95 6.51
N ILE A 85 4.04 -11.57 5.36
CA ILE A 85 3.36 -11.32 4.09
C ILE A 85 2.48 -12.51 3.77
N TYR A 86 1.23 -12.22 3.48
CA TYR A 86 0.20 -13.20 3.20
C TYR A 86 -0.23 -13.11 1.75
N LEU A 87 -0.35 -14.25 1.08
CA LEU A 87 -1.12 -14.38 -0.15
C LEU A 87 -2.57 -14.69 0.22
N ILE A 88 -3.47 -13.83 -0.24
CA ILE A 88 -4.91 -13.96 -0.10
C ILE A 88 -5.49 -14.36 -1.46
N THR A 89 -6.25 -15.44 -1.46
CA THR A 89 -7.10 -15.86 -2.57
C THR A 89 -8.55 -15.87 -2.10
N GLU A 90 -9.50 -15.81 -3.02
CA GLU A 90 -10.86 -16.27 -2.74
C GLU A 90 -10.87 -17.75 -2.30
#